data_AF-A0A0H5Q5Q8-F1
#
_entry.id   AF-A0A0H5Q5Q8-F1
#
_cell.length_a   1.000
_cell.length_b   1.000
_cell.length_c   1.000
_cell.angle_alpha   90.00
_cell.angle_beta   90.00
_cell.angle_gamma   90.00
#
_symmetry.space_group_name_H-M   'P 1'
#
loop_
_entity.id
_entity.type
_entity.pdbx_description
1 polymer ?
#
loop_
_entity_poly.entity_id
_entity_poly.type
_entity_poly.pdbx_seq_one_letter_code
_entity_poly.pdbx_strand_id
1 'polypeptide(L)'
;MSGVPANVIRLVASGALPGGDIWTSGFWLNNITTPVQADTDAAAASLAVNWKTMWLAIANQLYEGATFTKATAYGYAVTGGPAAVTSEVPVTGAVGNIDSGGSPVDTCAVASLRTAQPGRSFRGRMYLPYHSSVGADTGQLGSGDCSLRSGAAAAMLTQTATDTGTVPSVISVVRSVSTAITYVSVDSIPDVQRRRENKLVAITNSIAAV
;
A
#
# COMPACT_ATOMS: atom_id res chain seq x y z
N MET A 1 10.86 -12.75 22.56
CA MET A 1 9.59 -12.00 22.66
C MET A 1 9.12 -11.74 21.23
N SER A 2 7.92 -12.20 20.84
CA SER A 2 7.35 -11.87 19.53
C SER A 2 6.73 -10.47 19.59
N GLY A 3 6.77 -9.72 18.49
CA GLY A 3 6.29 -8.35 18.45
C GLY A 3 6.82 -7.56 17.27
N VAL A 4 6.22 -6.40 17.02
CA VAL A 4 6.84 -5.39 16.15
C VAL A 4 8.20 -5.03 16.75
N PRO A 5 9.31 -5.05 16.01
CA PRO A 5 10.62 -4.64 16.53
C PRO A 5 10.59 -3.20 17.05
N ALA A 6 11.44 -2.87 18.03
CA ALA A 6 11.69 -1.48 18.39
C ALA A 6 12.33 -0.70 17.23
N ASN A 7 12.22 0.63 17.31
CA ASN A 7 12.92 1.59 16.45
C ASN A 7 12.55 1.49 14.97
N VAL A 8 11.24 1.37 14.72
CA VAL A 8 10.67 1.30 13.37
C VAL A 8 9.47 2.24 13.26
N ILE A 9 9.21 2.72 12.04
CA ILE A 9 8.00 3.47 11.71
C ILE A 9 7.18 2.68 10.70
N ARG A 10 5.87 2.54 10.96
CA ARG A 10 4.91 2.06 9.97
C ARG A 10 4.32 3.24 9.22
N LEU A 11 4.36 3.19 7.89
CA LEU A 11 3.70 4.14 7.02
C LEU A 11 2.47 3.51 6.38
N VAL A 12 1.35 4.24 6.41
CA VAL A 12 0.07 3.80 5.87
C VAL A 12 -0.52 4.93 5.04
N ALA A 13 -0.73 4.67 3.75
CA ALA A 13 -1.54 5.48 2.88
C ALA A 13 -2.98 4.97 2.89
N SER A 14 -3.94 5.90 2.89
CA SER A 14 -5.36 5.59 2.94
C SER A 14 -6.17 6.54 2.08
N GLY A 15 -7.33 6.06 1.63
CA GLY A 15 -8.20 6.84 0.77
C GLY A 15 -9.54 6.16 0.52
N ALA A 16 -10.33 6.75 -0.38
CA ALA A 16 -11.65 6.23 -0.74
C ALA A 16 -11.67 5.63 -2.14
N LEU A 17 -12.58 4.71 -2.38
CA LEU A 17 -12.96 4.17 -3.68
C LEU A 17 -14.41 4.60 -4.01
N PRO A 18 -14.86 4.47 -5.26
CA PRO A 18 -16.26 4.68 -5.61
C PRO A 18 -17.20 3.90 -4.69
N GLY A 19 -18.35 4.48 -4.36
CA GLY A 19 -19.31 3.89 -3.41
C GLY A 19 -18.95 4.07 -1.93
N GLY A 20 -17.89 4.81 -1.60
CA GLY A 20 -17.52 5.12 -0.21
C GLY A 20 -16.73 4.01 0.50
N ASP A 21 -16.24 3.03 -0.26
CA ASP A 21 -15.30 2.04 0.25
C ASP A 21 -13.93 2.68 0.55
N ILE A 22 -13.16 2.08 1.46
CA ILE A 22 -11.89 2.60 1.94
C ILE A 22 -10.76 1.65 1.56
N TRP A 23 -9.69 2.18 1.00
CA TRP A 23 -8.46 1.44 0.80
C TRP A 23 -7.37 1.91 1.77
N THR A 24 -6.51 0.98 2.15
CA THR A 24 -5.31 1.25 2.94
C THR A 24 -4.18 0.37 2.45
N SER A 25 -2.98 0.91 2.35
CA SER A 25 -1.77 0.17 2.00
C SER A 25 -0.56 0.83 2.65
N GLY A 26 0.51 0.09 2.87
CA GLY A 26 1.61 0.60 3.68
C GLY A 26 2.83 -0.29 3.72
N PHE A 27 3.91 0.27 4.24
CA PHE A 27 5.20 -0.38 4.40
C PHE A 27 5.87 0.12 5.69
N TRP A 28 7.05 -0.41 5.99
CA TRP A 28 7.79 -0.06 7.19
C TRP A 28 9.11 0.60 6.84
N LEU A 29 9.55 1.47 7.74
CA LEU A 29 10.87 2.08 7.76
C LEU A 29 11.63 1.57 8.99
N ASN A 30 12.93 1.34 8.85
CA ASN A 30 13.86 1.13 9.95
C ASN A 30 15.06 2.08 9.80
N ASN A 31 16.15 1.81 10.54
CA ASN A 31 17.29 2.71 10.66
C ASN A 31 16.93 4.06 11.29
N ILE A 32 15.98 4.01 12.23
CA ILE A 32 15.61 5.13 13.09
C ILE A 32 16.14 4.79 14.48
N THR A 33 16.47 5.79 15.28
CA THR A 33 16.69 5.61 16.71
C THR A 33 15.34 5.40 17.41
N THR A 34 15.22 5.71 18.70
CA THR A 34 13.91 5.73 19.35
C THR A 34 13.02 6.76 18.65
N PRO A 35 11.92 6.37 17.96
CA PRO A 35 11.13 7.30 17.17
C PRO A 35 10.52 8.38 18.05
N VAL A 36 10.74 9.64 17.68
CA VAL A 36 10.11 10.81 18.30
C VAL A 36 9.07 11.42 17.36
N GLN A 37 8.27 12.36 17.87
CA GLN A 37 7.17 12.97 17.10
C GLN A 37 7.66 13.57 15.77
N ALA A 38 8.80 14.27 15.79
CA ALA A 38 9.40 14.86 14.61
C ALA A 38 9.73 13.83 13.50
N ASP A 39 10.16 12.61 13.88
CA ASP A 39 10.44 11.55 12.92
C ASP A 39 9.15 11.06 12.24
N THR A 40 8.08 10.89 13.01
CA THR A 40 6.77 10.49 12.46
C THR A 40 6.14 11.58 11.62
N ASP A 41 6.31 12.85 11.97
CA ASP A 41 5.82 13.98 11.18
C ASP A 41 6.54 14.05 9.82
N ALA A 42 7.87 13.96 9.84
CA ALA A 42 8.68 13.93 8.62
C ALA A 42 8.32 12.73 7.73
N ALA A 43 8.15 11.55 8.33
CA ALA A 43 7.81 10.34 7.59
C ALA A 43 6.39 10.38 7.00
N ALA A 44 5.40 10.91 7.73
CA ALA A 44 4.04 11.09 7.21
C ALA A 44 3.99 12.12 6.09
N ALA A 45 4.71 13.24 6.21
CA ALA A 45 4.81 14.26 5.17
C ALA A 45 5.49 13.73 3.90
N SER A 46 6.60 12.99 4.04
CA SER A 46 7.27 12.36 2.90
C SER A 46 6.37 11.32 2.22
N LEU A 47 5.66 10.48 3.00
CA LEU A 47 4.69 9.53 2.44
C LEU A 47 3.57 10.26 1.66
N ALA A 48 3.04 11.36 2.19
CA ALA A 48 1.99 12.14 1.54
C ALA A 48 2.41 12.60 0.14
N VAL A 49 3.62 13.11 0.00
CA VAL A 49 4.18 13.58 -1.28
C VAL A 49 4.48 12.40 -2.21
N ASN A 50 5.26 11.43 -1.73
CA ASN A 50 5.79 10.36 -2.58
C ASN A 50 4.71 9.36 -3.01
N TRP A 51 3.75 9.07 -2.12
CA TRP A 51 2.60 8.26 -2.48
C TRP A 51 1.68 8.97 -3.46
N LYS A 52 1.49 10.30 -3.32
CA LYS A 52 0.73 11.08 -4.31
C LYS A 52 1.40 11.02 -5.69
N THR A 53 2.72 11.15 -5.76
CA THR A 53 3.47 10.99 -7.01
C THR A 53 3.28 9.59 -7.62
N MET A 54 3.41 8.53 -6.81
CA MET A 54 3.13 7.16 -7.27
C MET A 54 1.68 7.01 -7.76
N TRP A 55 0.72 7.56 -7.01
CA TRP A 55 -0.71 7.50 -7.33
C TRP A 55 -1.01 8.15 -8.68
N LEU A 56 -0.48 9.34 -8.92
CA LEU A 56 -0.66 10.06 -10.19
C LEU A 56 -0.01 9.32 -11.36
N ALA A 57 1.13 8.65 -11.14
CA ALA A 57 1.76 7.83 -12.17
C ALA A 57 0.90 6.64 -12.61
N ILE A 58 0.01 6.14 -11.73
CA ILE A 58 -0.90 5.02 -12.00
C ILE A 58 -2.37 5.46 -12.11
N ALA A 59 -2.66 6.76 -12.17
CA ALA A 59 -4.03 7.29 -12.12
C ALA A 59 -4.91 6.76 -13.27
N ASN A 60 -4.31 6.51 -14.43
CA ASN A 60 -4.97 5.90 -15.59
C ASN A 60 -5.28 4.40 -15.42
N GLN A 61 -5.01 3.82 -14.24
CA GLN A 61 -5.35 2.45 -13.86
C GLN A 61 -6.31 2.40 -12.67
N LEU A 62 -6.90 3.54 -12.31
CA LEU A 62 -7.73 3.74 -11.13
C LEU A 62 -9.04 4.42 -11.53
N TYR A 63 -10.16 4.05 -10.90
CA TYR A 63 -11.46 4.70 -11.14
C TYR A 63 -11.42 6.21 -10.86
N GLU A 64 -12.14 6.98 -11.66
CA GLU A 64 -12.57 8.34 -11.36
C GLU A 64 -13.41 8.30 -10.07
N GLY A 65 -12.88 8.86 -8.99
CA GLY A 65 -13.45 8.75 -7.63
C GLY A 65 -12.66 7.85 -6.68
N ALA A 66 -11.69 7.06 -7.16
CA ALA A 66 -10.64 6.55 -6.30
C ALA A 66 -9.73 7.71 -5.87
N THR A 67 -9.56 7.91 -4.57
CA THR A 67 -8.81 9.04 -4.00
C THR A 67 -7.74 8.56 -3.03
N PHE A 68 -6.62 9.27 -2.96
CA PHE A 68 -5.67 9.19 -1.85
C PHE A 68 -5.86 10.41 -0.94
N THR A 69 -6.29 10.18 0.30
CA THR A 69 -6.78 11.25 1.18
C THR A 69 -5.91 11.50 2.39
N LYS A 70 -5.11 10.51 2.83
CA LYS A 70 -4.33 10.66 4.06
C LYS A 70 -3.15 9.70 4.14
N ALA A 71 -2.00 10.24 4.56
CA ALA A 71 -0.83 9.51 5.00
C ALA A 71 -0.78 9.47 6.53
N THR A 72 -0.50 8.31 7.12
CA THR A 72 -0.34 8.12 8.57
C THR A 72 0.98 7.43 8.86
N ALA A 73 1.69 7.91 9.88
CA ALA A 73 2.89 7.30 10.43
C ALA A 73 2.66 6.83 11.87
N TYR A 74 3.19 5.66 12.21
CA TYR A 74 3.17 5.09 13.57
C TYR A 74 4.59 4.73 13.99
N GLY A 75 5.15 5.40 14.99
CA GLY A 75 6.49 5.13 15.51
C GLY A 75 6.47 4.16 16.68
N TYR A 76 7.25 3.07 16.60
CA TYR A 76 7.34 2.03 17.64
C TYR A 76 8.69 2.12 18.34
N ALA A 77 8.70 2.60 19.59
CA ALA A 77 9.92 2.76 20.39
C ALA A 77 10.35 1.49 21.13
N VAL A 78 9.42 0.56 21.39
CA VAL A 78 9.67 -0.64 22.20
C VAL A 78 9.14 -1.86 21.48
N THR A 79 9.91 -2.95 21.51
CA THR A 79 9.53 -4.22 20.88
C THR A 79 8.22 -4.74 21.46
N GLY A 80 7.25 -5.03 20.60
CA GLY A 80 5.93 -5.54 20.99
C GLY A 80 5.02 -4.52 21.68
N GLY A 81 5.48 -3.29 21.88
CA GLY A 81 4.68 -2.21 22.46
C GLY A 81 3.71 -1.57 21.46
N PRO A 82 2.78 -0.71 21.94
CA PRO A 82 1.99 0.15 21.07
C PRO A 82 2.89 1.18 20.35
N ALA A 83 2.33 1.85 19.35
CA ALA A 83 2.98 3.02 18.77
C ALA A 83 3.14 4.09 19.86
N ALA A 84 4.35 4.61 20.03
CA ALA A 84 4.69 5.64 21.00
C ALA A 84 4.30 7.04 20.51
N VAL A 85 4.39 7.25 19.20
CA VAL A 85 4.06 8.51 18.51
C VAL A 85 3.33 8.20 17.21
N THR A 86 2.47 9.13 16.79
CA THR A 86 1.68 9.02 15.55
C THR A 86 1.57 10.36 14.86
N SER A 87 1.52 10.36 13.54
CA SER A 87 1.31 11.56 12.74
C SER A 87 0.39 11.29 11.57
N GLU A 88 -0.38 12.30 11.16
CA GLU A 88 -1.31 12.24 10.05
C GLU A 88 -1.19 13.48 9.17
N VAL A 89 -1.10 13.26 7.86
CA VAL A 89 -1.03 14.32 6.86
C VAL A 89 -2.16 14.13 5.85
N PRO A 90 -3.10 15.10 5.74
CA PRO A 90 -4.14 15.04 4.73
C PRO A 90 -3.56 15.25 3.34
N VAL A 91 -4.17 14.60 2.34
CA VAL A 91 -3.77 14.67 0.94
C VAL A 91 -4.96 15.04 0.08
N THR A 92 -4.74 15.93 -0.88
CA THR A 92 -5.74 16.36 -1.87
C THR A 92 -5.19 16.26 -3.29
N GLY A 93 -6.08 16.22 -4.29
CA GLY A 93 -5.69 16.22 -5.71
C GLY A 93 -4.99 14.94 -6.17
N ALA A 94 -5.26 13.81 -5.53
CA ALA A 94 -4.78 12.49 -5.93
C ALA A 94 -6.00 11.62 -6.27
N VAL A 95 -6.49 11.76 -7.50
CA VAL A 95 -7.70 11.09 -8.03
C VAL A 95 -7.30 10.11 -9.14
N GLY A 96 -8.09 9.05 -9.33
CA GLY A 96 -8.01 8.19 -10.52
C GLY A 96 -8.72 8.82 -11.72
N ASN A 97 -8.51 8.26 -12.91
CA ASN A 97 -8.92 8.84 -14.19
C ASN A 97 -9.82 7.94 -15.06
N ILE A 98 -10.13 6.71 -14.65
CA ILE A 98 -10.96 5.79 -15.43
C ILE A 98 -12.44 6.01 -15.11
N ASP A 99 -13.22 6.45 -16.10
CA ASP A 99 -14.66 6.73 -15.95
C ASP A 99 -15.55 5.47 -16.10
N SER A 100 -15.09 4.47 -16.85
CA SER A 100 -15.90 3.31 -17.26
C SER A 100 -15.03 2.14 -17.72
N GLY A 101 -15.58 0.92 -17.66
CA GLY A 101 -14.92 -0.29 -18.19
C GLY A 101 -13.69 -0.73 -17.37
N GLY A 102 -13.94 -1.34 -16.21
CA GLY A 102 -12.87 -1.73 -15.30
C GLY A 102 -13.18 -3.00 -14.50
N SER A 103 -12.13 -3.53 -13.87
CA SER A 103 -12.27 -4.64 -12.94
C SER A 103 -13.08 -4.22 -11.70
N PRO A 104 -13.76 -5.15 -11.00
CA PRO A 104 -14.47 -4.85 -9.75
C PRO A 104 -13.64 -4.01 -8.76
N VAL A 105 -14.30 -3.15 -7.98
CA VAL A 105 -13.65 -2.12 -7.12
C VAL A 105 -12.74 -2.70 -6.02
N ASP A 106 -12.93 -3.96 -5.68
CA ASP A 106 -12.13 -4.74 -4.73
C ASP A 106 -10.87 -5.36 -5.36
N THR A 107 -10.71 -5.24 -6.68
CA THR A 107 -9.53 -5.70 -7.41
C THR A 107 -8.30 -4.88 -7.04
N CYS A 108 -7.18 -5.58 -6.88
CA CYS A 108 -5.91 -4.96 -6.55
C CYS A 108 -4.73 -5.61 -7.27
N ALA A 109 -3.70 -4.81 -7.49
CA ALA A 109 -2.38 -5.27 -7.88
C ALA A 109 -1.50 -5.38 -6.64
N VAL A 110 -0.75 -6.48 -6.51
CA VAL A 110 0.08 -6.73 -5.33
C VAL A 110 1.54 -6.39 -5.63
N ALA A 111 2.05 -5.32 -5.02
CA ALA A 111 3.48 -5.07 -4.99
C ALA A 111 4.13 -5.94 -3.91
N SER A 112 4.82 -6.99 -4.35
CA SER A 112 5.63 -7.86 -3.50
C SER A 112 6.94 -7.16 -3.14
N LEU A 113 7.16 -6.97 -1.84
CA LEU A 113 8.36 -6.40 -1.27
C LEU A 113 9.31 -7.54 -0.88
N ARG A 114 10.47 -7.63 -1.52
CA ARG A 114 11.43 -8.71 -1.31
C ARG A 114 12.70 -8.17 -0.67
N THR A 115 13.33 -9.03 0.13
CA THR A 115 14.62 -8.77 0.76
C THR A 115 15.64 -9.77 0.21
N ALA A 116 16.92 -9.58 0.54
CA ALA A 116 17.97 -10.54 0.22
C ALA A 116 17.88 -11.86 1.01
N GLN A 117 17.03 -11.92 2.05
CA GLN A 117 16.92 -13.10 2.92
C GLN A 117 15.84 -14.06 2.42
N PRO A 118 16.12 -15.37 2.32
CA PRO A 118 15.14 -16.36 1.91
C PRO A 118 14.14 -16.64 3.02
N GLY A 119 12.86 -16.79 2.66
CA GLY A 119 11.79 -17.23 3.56
C GLY A 119 10.54 -16.35 3.54
N ARG A 120 9.41 -16.89 3.99
CA ARG A 120 8.13 -16.17 4.03
C ARG A 120 8.14 -14.97 4.99
N SER A 121 8.91 -15.06 6.07
CA SER A 121 9.03 -13.98 7.08
C SER A 121 9.75 -12.74 6.55
N PHE A 122 10.44 -12.83 5.41
CA PHE A 122 11.25 -11.76 4.83
C PHE A 122 10.68 -11.26 3.50
N ARG A 123 9.36 -11.43 3.32
CA ARG A 123 8.61 -10.96 2.16
C ARG A 123 7.40 -10.16 2.65
N GLY A 124 7.27 -8.93 2.17
CA GLY A 124 6.13 -8.05 2.40
C GLY A 124 5.23 -7.98 1.17
N ARG A 125 4.04 -7.41 1.35
CA ARG A 125 3.09 -7.15 0.27
C ARG A 125 2.40 -5.82 0.51
N MET A 126 2.26 -5.04 -0.55
CA MET A 126 1.40 -3.87 -0.61
C MET A 126 0.28 -4.14 -1.59
N TYR A 127 -0.96 -4.01 -1.12
CA TYR A 127 -2.16 -4.15 -1.94
C TYR A 127 -2.50 -2.76 -2.49
N LEU A 128 -2.43 -2.58 -3.80
CA LEU A 128 -2.67 -1.31 -4.46
C LEU A 128 -3.97 -1.40 -5.25
N PRO A 129 -4.91 -0.45 -5.12
CA PRO A 129 -6.12 -0.44 -5.95
C PRO A 129 -5.80 -0.58 -7.45
N TYR A 130 -6.59 -1.36 -8.18
CA TYR A 130 -6.43 -1.58 -9.61
C TYR A 130 -7.80 -1.73 -10.27
N HIS A 131 -8.04 -0.95 -11.33
CA HIS A 131 -9.34 -0.91 -11.99
C HIS A 131 -9.26 -0.87 -13.51
N SER A 132 -8.06 -0.84 -14.09
CA SER A 132 -7.92 -1.03 -15.54
C SER A 132 -8.46 -2.41 -15.95
N SER A 133 -8.71 -2.59 -17.25
CA SER A 133 -9.20 -3.85 -17.77
C SER A 133 -8.18 -4.96 -17.53
N VAL A 134 -8.58 -5.95 -16.75
CA VAL A 134 -7.93 -7.26 -16.77
C VAL A 134 -8.19 -7.86 -18.16
N GLY A 135 -7.18 -8.45 -18.78
CA GLY A 135 -7.33 -9.01 -20.13
C GLY A 135 -8.45 -10.04 -20.15
N ALA A 136 -9.49 -9.81 -20.97
CA ALA A 136 -10.69 -10.64 -20.98
C ALA A 136 -10.38 -12.12 -21.27
N ASP A 137 -9.38 -12.38 -22.11
CA ASP A 137 -8.96 -13.74 -22.49
C ASP A 137 -7.99 -14.39 -21.50
N THR A 138 -7.27 -13.58 -20.70
CA THR A 138 -6.17 -14.06 -19.85
C THR A 138 -6.49 -14.03 -18.36
N GLY A 139 -7.43 -13.19 -17.94
CA GLY A 139 -7.66 -12.90 -16.52
C GLY A 139 -6.46 -12.24 -15.84
N GLN A 140 -5.54 -11.62 -16.60
CA GLN A 140 -4.29 -11.06 -16.08
C GLN A 140 -4.14 -9.55 -16.34
N LEU A 141 -3.34 -8.90 -15.49
CA LEU A 141 -2.88 -7.53 -15.68
C LEU A 141 -1.90 -7.48 -16.87
N GLY A 142 -1.91 -6.36 -17.60
CA GLY A 142 -0.92 -6.13 -18.65
C GLY A 142 0.51 -6.07 -18.11
N SER A 143 1.48 -6.57 -18.87
CA SER A 143 2.90 -6.50 -18.48
C SER A 143 3.40 -5.05 -18.33
N GLY A 144 2.89 -4.14 -19.16
CA GLY A 144 3.11 -2.69 -19.03
C GLY A 144 2.60 -2.13 -17.71
N ASP A 145 1.40 -2.55 -17.27
CA ASP A 145 0.83 -2.15 -16.00
C ASP A 145 1.65 -2.64 -14.80
N CYS A 146 2.10 -3.91 -14.86
CA CYS A 146 2.95 -4.49 -13.83
C CYS A 146 4.28 -3.73 -13.72
N SER A 147 4.88 -3.39 -14.87
CA SER A 147 6.15 -2.65 -14.96
C SER A 147 6.00 -1.22 -14.42
N LEU A 148 4.94 -0.52 -14.82
CA LEU A 148 4.65 0.83 -14.33
C LEU A 148 4.45 0.85 -12.81
N ARG A 149 3.65 -0.09 -12.27
CA ARG A 149 3.36 -0.14 -10.83
C ARG A 149 4.58 -0.52 -10.00
N SER A 150 5.34 -1.51 -10.43
CA SER A 150 6.57 -1.90 -9.73
C SER A 150 7.61 -0.77 -9.75
N GLY A 151 7.78 -0.10 -10.89
CA GLY A 151 8.66 1.08 -11.01
C GLY A 151 8.21 2.25 -10.13
N ALA A 152 6.92 2.60 -10.16
CA ALA A 152 6.37 3.68 -9.35
C ALA A 152 6.46 3.39 -7.84
N ALA A 153 6.18 2.15 -7.43
CA ALA A 153 6.33 1.73 -6.03
C ALA A 153 7.79 1.75 -5.58
N ALA A 154 8.72 1.27 -6.41
CA ALA A 154 10.15 1.34 -6.11
C ALA A 154 10.65 2.79 -5.97
N ALA A 155 10.24 3.68 -6.89
CA ALA A 155 10.57 5.10 -6.81
C ALA A 155 10.03 5.77 -5.54
N MET A 156 8.79 5.47 -5.16
CA MET A 156 8.17 5.98 -3.93
C MET A 156 8.92 5.52 -2.67
N LEU A 157 9.29 4.24 -2.59
CA LEU A 157 10.06 3.70 -1.46
C LEU A 157 11.44 4.35 -1.37
N THR A 158 12.15 4.47 -2.49
CA THR A 158 13.47 5.10 -2.56
C THR A 158 13.40 6.57 -2.15
N GLN A 159 12.46 7.33 -2.69
CA GLN A 159 12.34 8.76 -2.36
C GLN A 159 11.97 8.95 -0.88
N THR A 160 11.07 8.13 -0.33
CA THR A 160 10.72 8.19 1.09
C THR A 160 11.92 7.88 1.98
N ALA A 161 12.75 6.92 1.59
CA ALA A 161 14.00 6.61 2.28
C ALA A 161 14.96 7.81 2.28
N THR A 162 15.12 8.45 1.12
CA THR A 162 15.98 9.62 0.94
C THR A 162 15.51 10.81 1.78
N ASP A 163 14.22 11.14 1.73
CA ASP A 163 13.67 12.30 2.46
C ASP A 163 13.80 12.16 3.98
N THR A 164 13.74 10.93 4.49
CA THR A 164 13.69 10.65 5.94
C THR A 164 15.03 10.16 6.51
N GLY A 165 16.01 9.81 5.67
CA GLY A 165 17.26 9.18 6.12
C GLY A 165 17.07 7.74 6.65
N THR A 166 16.00 7.06 6.23
CA THR A 166 15.59 5.74 6.75
C THR A 166 15.76 4.64 5.69
N VAL A 167 15.48 3.40 6.04
CA VAL A 167 15.53 2.27 5.11
C VAL A 167 14.17 1.54 5.05
N PRO A 168 13.53 1.45 3.87
CA PRO A 168 12.31 0.66 3.69
C PRO A 168 12.58 -0.82 3.99
N SER A 169 11.72 -1.41 4.80
CA SER A 169 11.96 -2.75 5.36
C SER A 169 10.69 -3.61 5.41
N VAL A 170 10.91 -4.93 5.39
CA VAL A 170 9.92 -5.93 5.77
C VAL A 170 10.07 -6.23 7.26
N ILE A 171 8.96 -6.15 8.00
CA ILE A 171 8.91 -6.48 9.42
C ILE A 171 8.33 -7.89 9.61
N SER A 172 9.06 -8.73 10.33
CA SER A 172 8.53 -10.00 10.83
C SER A 172 8.16 -9.86 12.30
N VAL A 173 6.86 -9.77 12.59
CA VAL A 173 6.36 -9.70 13.98
C VAL A 173 6.69 -10.98 14.76
N VAL A 174 6.62 -12.14 14.12
CA VAL A 174 6.91 -13.43 14.76
C VAL A 174 8.38 -13.52 15.19
N ARG A 175 9.30 -13.06 14.32
CA ARG A 175 10.74 -13.12 14.57
C ARG A 175 11.28 -11.86 15.26
N SER A 176 10.48 -10.80 15.37
CA SER A 176 10.91 -9.48 15.84
C SER A 176 12.15 -8.97 15.09
N VAL A 177 12.16 -9.09 13.76
CA VAL A 177 13.24 -8.59 12.90
C VAL A 177 12.74 -7.62 11.84
N SER A 178 13.62 -6.68 11.47
CA SER A 178 13.45 -5.78 10.32
C SER A 178 14.51 -6.08 9.29
N THR A 179 14.09 -6.26 8.04
CA THR A 179 15.00 -6.62 6.94
C THR A 179 14.76 -5.70 5.75
N ALA A 180 15.81 -5.02 5.28
CA ALA A 180 15.74 -4.04 4.21
C ALA A 180 15.15 -4.66 2.92
N ILE A 181 14.24 -3.91 2.30
CA ILE A 181 13.68 -4.23 0.98
C ILE A 181 14.78 -3.98 -0.05
N THR A 182 15.05 -4.99 -0.88
CA THR A 182 16.05 -4.91 -1.96
C THR A 182 15.41 -4.98 -3.34
N TYR A 183 14.15 -5.43 -3.43
CA TYR A 183 13.47 -5.61 -4.69
C TYR A 183 11.95 -5.46 -4.55
N VAL A 184 11.32 -4.88 -5.57
CA VAL A 184 9.87 -4.75 -5.70
C VAL A 184 9.44 -5.39 -7.00
N SER A 185 8.40 -6.22 -6.95
CA SER A 185 7.76 -6.76 -8.16
C SER A 185 6.25 -6.73 -8.02
N VAL A 186 5.57 -6.53 -9.14
CA VAL A 186 4.13 -6.71 -9.26
C VAL A 186 3.92 -7.90 -10.20
N ASP A 187 3.14 -8.89 -9.77
CA ASP A 187 2.74 -10.00 -10.64
C ASP A 187 1.48 -9.64 -11.44
N SER A 188 1.20 -10.42 -12.48
CA SER A 188 0.08 -10.17 -13.38
C SER A 188 -1.24 -10.75 -12.89
N ILE A 189 -1.27 -11.42 -11.73
CA ILE A 189 -2.50 -12.04 -11.23
C ILE A 189 -3.21 -11.01 -10.35
N PRO A 190 -4.40 -10.52 -10.75
CA PRO A 190 -5.17 -9.65 -9.86
C PRO A 190 -5.51 -10.39 -8.57
N ASP A 191 -5.37 -9.71 -7.45
CA ASP A 191 -5.82 -10.21 -6.14
C ASP A 191 -7.07 -9.41 -5.72
N VAL A 192 -7.80 -9.92 -4.74
CA VAL A 192 -8.98 -9.26 -4.19
C VAL A 192 -8.67 -8.83 -2.77
N GLN A 193 -8.89 -7.56 -2.46
CA GLN A 193 -8.78 -7.12 -1.07
C GLN A 193 -10.07 -7.45 -0.31
N ARG A 194 -10.26 -8.72 0.05
CA ARG A 194 -11.50 -9.26 0.68
C ARG A 194 -12.04 -8.50 1.90
N ARG A 195 -11.20 -7.72 2.59
CA ARG A 195 -11.65 -6.85 3.69
C ARG A 195 -12.42 -5.59 3.21
N ARG A 196 -12.60 -5.41 1.90
CA ARG A 196 -13.32 -4.31 1.24
C ARG A 196 -14.77 -4.61 0.87
N GLU A 197 -15.16 -5.89 0.78
CA GLU A 197 -16.55 -6.27 0.45
C GLU A 197 -17.58 -5.79 1.49
N ASN A 198 -17.15 -5.49 2.73
CA ASN A 198 -18.04 -5.15 3.85
C ASN A 198 -18.91 -3.90 3.63
N LYS A 199 -18.60 -3.04 2.66
CA LYS A 199 -19.37 -1.82 2.39
C LYS A 199 -20.15 -1.86 1.07
N LEU A 200 -19.95 -2.88 0.26
CA LEU A 200 -20.68 -3.03 -1.00
C LEU A 200 -22.05 -3.66 -0.71
N VAL A 201 -23.11 -3.00 -1.20
CA VAL A 201 -24.46 -3.53 -1.10
C VAL A 201 -24.69 -4.47 -2.28
N ALA A 202 -24.81 -5.76 -2.01
CA ALA A 202 -25.13 -6.74 -3.03
C ALA A 202 -26.57 -6.52 -3.54
N ILE A 203 -26.73 -6.51 -4.87
CA ILE A 203 -28.05 -6.60 -5.51
C ILE A 203 -28.32 -8.06 -5.80
N THR A 204 -29.38 -8.62 -5.25
CA THR A 204 -29.78 -10.02 -5.47
C THR A 204 -31.10 -10.08 -6.22
N ASN A 205 -31.09 -10.73 -7.38
CA ASN A 205 -32.30 -11.10 -8.10
C ASN A 205 -32.52 -12.61 -7.89
N SER A 206 -33.74 -13.03 -7.57
CA SER A 206 -34.09 -14.44 -7.47
C SER A 206 -35.18 -14.77 -8.49
N ILE A 207 -35.01 -15.90 -9.17
CA ILE A 207 -36.00 -16.46 -10.11
C ILE A 207 -36.32 -17.86 -9.58
N ALA A 208 -37.59 -18.25 -9.62
CA ALA A 208 -37.99 -19.60 -9.22
C ALA A 208 -37.31 -20.63 -10.14
N ALA A 209 -36.69 -21.66 -9.54
CA ALA A 209 -36.26 -22.84 -10.28
C ALA A 209 -37.53 -23.61 -10.68
N VAL A 210 -37.85 -23.61 -11.97
CA VAL A 210 -38.91 -24.46 -12.56
C VAL A 210 -38.34 -25.85 -12.82
#